data_AF-A0A1G1A900-F1
#
_entry.id   AF-A0A1G1A900-F1
#
_cell.length_a   1.000
_cell.length_b   1.000
_cell.length_c   1.000
_cell.angle_alpha   90.00
_cell.angle_beta   90.00
_cell.angle_gamma   90.00
#
_symmetry.space_group_name_H-M   'P 1'
#
loop_
_entity.id
_entity.type
_entity.pdbx_description
1 polymer ?
#
loop_
_entity_poly.entity_id
_entity_poly.type
_entity_poly.pdbx_seq_one_letter_code
_entity_poly.pdbx_strand_id
1 'polypeptide(L)'
;MSERRMDFAALCKRLGKSAPYIRTLQVRLTLPIPDDGRYSESYEKFMRGLVSLRTLSVPFEEIGALLALEKKLLQLLNIDTLEPSHTWFLDGYRSPFASDSCLLITGYDLSGLIHSGGVQSQLDFSGRKAELFSGSEMGEDARRVYDLWLERVQAIRARVRTEVPILRYSLLWANHSVH
;
A
#
# COMPACT_ATOMS: atom_id res chain seq x y z
N MET A 1 7.99 20.50 0.61
CA MET A 1 8.40 20.36 -0.80
C MET A 1 7.14 20.52 -1.65
N SER A 2 7.15 21.35 -2.70
CA SER A 2 5.96 21.58 -3.52
C SER A 2 5.69 20.34 -4.37
N GLU A 3 4.71 19.52 -3.97
CA GLU A 3 4.32 18.33 -4.74
C GLU A 3 3.81 18.75 -6.12
N ARG A 4 4.37 18.15 -7.17
CA ARG A 4 3.95 18.40 -8.53
C ARG A 4 2.55 17.81 -8.73
N ARG A 5 1.55 18.68 -8.82
CA ARG A 5 0.17 18.30 -9.07
C ARG A 5 -0.08 18.02 -10.56
N MET A 6 -0.81 16.95 -10.86
CA MET A 6 -1.18 16.56 -12.23
C MET A 6 -2.69 16.41 -12.41
N ASP A 7 -3.17 16.64 -13.62
CA ASP A 7 -4.58 16.39 -13.96
C ASP A 7 -4.86 14.89 -14.18
N PHE A 8 -6.16 14.55 -14.26
CA PHE A 8 -6.58 13.17 -14.47
C PHE A 8 -6.12 12.58 -15.82
N ALA A 9 -6.04 13.41 -16.86
CA ALA A 9 -5.62 12.97 -18.18
C ALA A 9 -4.13 12.59 -18.20
N ALA A 10 -3.29 13.38 -17.55
CA ALA A 10 -1.87 13.12 -17.33
C ALA A 10 -1.68 11.87 -16.47
N LEU A 11 -2.50 11.68 -15.42
CA LEU A 11 -2.48 10.45 -14.61
C LEU A 11 -2.76 9.22 -15.49
N CYS A 12 -3.84 9.24 -16.29
CA CYS A 12 -4.18 8.12 -17.17
C CYS A 12 -3.04 7.83 -18.18
N LYS A 13 -2.49 8.89 -18.79
CA LYS A 13 -1.37 8.78 -19.74
C LYS A 13 -0.13 8.16 -19.09
N ARG A 14 0.21 8.56 -17.87
CA ARG A 14 1.38 8.04 -17.12
C ARG A 14 1.21 6.59 -16.67
N LEU A 15 -0.02 6.18 -16.38
CA LEU A 15 -0.35 4.80 -16.01
C LEU A 15 -0.53 3.88 -17.22
N GLY A 16 -0.65 4.45 -18.44
CA GLY A 16 -0.88 3.68 -19.66
C GLY A 16 -2.21 2.93 -19.67
N LYS A 17 -3.23 3.42 -18.93
CA LYS A 17 -4.56 2.82 -18.82
C LYS A 17 -5.64 3.83 -19.19
N SER A 18 -6.80 3.32 -19.62
CA SER A 18 -7.93 4.15 -20.00
C SER A 18 -8.58 4.83 -18.79
N ALA A 19 -9.16 6.01 -19.01
CA ALA A 19 -9.91 6.74 -17.98
C ALA A 19 -11.01 5.91 -17.29
N PRO A 20 -11.85 5.12 -18.01
CA PRO A 20 -12.84 4.26 -17.38
C PRO A 20 -12.23 3.19 -16.47
N TYR A 21 -11.07 2.64 -16.84
CA TYR A 21 -10.37 1.65 -16.02
C TYR A 21 -9.87 2.26 -14.71
N ILE A 22 -9.24 3.44 -14.78
CA ILE A 22 -8.75 4.14 -13.58
C ILE A 22 -9.92 4.55 -12.67
N ARG A 23 -11.03 5.05 -13.24
CA ARG A 23 -12.24 5.34 -12.46
C ARG A 23 -12.82 4.10 -11.79
N THR A 24 -12.89 2.98 -12.51
CA THR A 24 -13.35 1.70 -11.96
C THR A 24 -12.51 1.27 -10.78
N LEU A 25 -11.18 1.42 -10.89
CA LEU A 25 -10.24 1.10 -9.81
C LEU A 25 -10.47 2.01 -8.59
N GLN A 26 -10.64 3.32 -8.79
CA GLN A 26 -10.96 4.26 -7.72
C GLN A 26 -12.27 3.91 -7.00
N VAL A 27 -13.34 3.60 -7.75
CA VAL A 27 -14.65 3.27 -7.18
C VAL A 27 -14.63 1.93 -6.46
N ARG A 28 -14.07 0.88 -7.09
CA ARG A 28 -14.05 -0.49 -6.53
C ARG A 28 -13.21 -0.60 -5.26
N LEU A 29 -12.13 0.16 -5.17
CA LEU A 29 -11.24 0.18 -4.01
C LEU A 29 -11.55 1.34 -3.05
N THR A 30 -12.64 2.08 -3.29
CA THR A 30 -13.10 3.22 -2.47
C THR A 30 -11.96 4.21 -2.20
N LEU A 31 -11.21 4.55 -3.24
CA LEU A 31 -10.07 5.47 -3.15
C LEU A 31 -10.56 6.92 -3.12
N PRO A 32 -9.89 7.79 -2.35
CA PRO A 32 -10.20 9.21 -2.34
C PRO A 32 -9.92 9.81 -3.73
N ILE A 33 -10.90 10.56 -4.24
CA ILE A 33 -10.77 11.35 -5.46
C ILE A 33 -10.52 12.79 -5.00
N PRO A 34 -9.40 13.43 -5.37
CA PRO A 34 -9.13 14.81 -4.99
C PRO A 34 -10.23 15.75 -5.49
N ASP A 35 -10.80 16.57 -4.60
CA ASP A 35 -11.87 17.53 -4.94
C ASP A 35 -11.40 18.61 -5.92
N ASP A 36 -10.11 18.97 -5.86
CA ASP A 36 -9.48 19.93 -6.77
C ASP A 36 -9.15 19.32 -8.15
N GLY A 37 -9.44 18.02 -8.34
CA GLY A 37 -9.14 17.28 -9.56
C GLY A 37 -7.65 17.10 -9.83
N ARG A 38 -6.79 17.42 -8.87
CA ARG A 38 -5.34 17.38 -9.00
C ARG A 38 -4.76 16.24 -8.17
N TYR A 39 -4.00 15.38 -8.83
CA TYR A 39 -3.37 14.23 -8.22
C TYR A 39 -1.92 14.55 -7.85
N SER A 40 -1.48 14.10 -6.68
CA SER A 40 -0.08 14.15 -6.27
C SER A 40 0.73 13.08 -6.99
N GLU A 41 2.05 13.24 -6.99
CA GLU A 41 2.98 12.23 -7.51
C GLU A 41 2.94 10.94 -6.66
N SER A 42 2.75 11.07 -5.35
CA SER A 42 2.58 9.95 -4.43
C SER A 42 1.35 9.12 -4.78
N TYR A 43 0.23 9.78 -5.13
CA TYR A 43 -0.96 9.11 -5.64
C TYR A 43 -0.71 8.38 -6.97
N GLU A 44 0.06 8.97 -7.89
CA GLU A 44 0.43 8.30 -9.14
C GLU A 44 1.23 7.01 -8.88
N LYS A 45 2.25 7.06 -8.01
CA LYS A 45 3.07 5.89 -7.68
C LYS A 45 2.26 4.79 -7.02
N PHE A 46 1.38 5.16 -6.09
CA PHE A 46 0.39 4.26 -5.49
C PHE A 46 -0.49 3.59 -6.55
N MET A 47 -1.10 4.39 -7.45
CA MET A 47 -1.94 3.87 -8.52
C MET A 47 -1.18 2.96 -9.48
N ARG A 48 0.09 3.26 -9.76
CA ARG A 48 0.98 2.41 -10.56
C ARG A 48 1.13 1.03 -9.92
N GLY A 49 1.32 0.97 -8.59
CA GLY A 49 1.36 -0.29 -7.85
C GLY A 49 0.06 -1.10 -7.99
N LEU A 50 -1.10 -0.45 -7.86
CA LEU A 50 -2.41 -1.12 -8.01
C LEU A 50 -2.63 -1.63 -9.45
N VAL A 51 -2.26 -0.83 -10.45
CA VAL A 51 -2.32 -1.23 -11.86
C VAL A 51 -1.40 -2.42 -12.13
N SER A 52 -0.20 -2.43 -11.53
CA SER A 52 0.73 -3.57 -11.63
C SER A 52 0.11 -4.83 -11.02
N LEU A 53 -0.44 -4.77 -9.81
CA LEU A 53 -1.12 -5.92 -9.18
C LEU A 53 -2.28 -6.43 -10.03
N ARG A 54 -3.11 -5.54 -10.59
CA ARG A 54 -4.19 -5.93 -11.50
C ARG A 54 -3.69 -6.55 -12.81
N THR A 55 -2.55 -6.10 -13.31
CA THR A 55 -1.92 -6.66 -14.52
C THR A 55 -1.38 -8.07 -14.24
N LEU A 56 -0.96 -8.34 -13.01
CA LEU A 56 -0.52 -9.65 -12.51
C LEU A 56 -1.70 -10.49 -11.96
N SER A 57 -2.88 -10.30 -12.54
CA SER A 57 -4.09 -11.08 -12.25
C SER A 57 -4.57 -11.09 -10.79
N VAL A 58 -4.09 -10.18 -9.93
CA VAL A 58 -4.58 -10.06 -8.54
C VAL A 58 -6.00 -9.46 -8.56
N PRO A 59 -7.02 -10.13 -7.98
CA PRO A 59 -8.40 -9.67 -8.00
C PRO A 59 -8.62 -8.41 -7.16
N PHE A 60 -9.66 -7.64 -7.47
CA PHE A 60 -9.96 -6.38 -6.78
C PHE A 60 -10.24 -6.59 -5.29
N GLU A 61 -10.90 -7.68 -4.96
CA GLU A 61 -11.30 -8.05 -3.61
C GLU A 61 -10.06 -8.30 -2.74
N GLU A 62 -9.04 -8.96 -3.29
CA GLU A 62 -7.79 -9.23 -2.59
C GLU A 62 -6.93 -7.97 -2.42
N ILE A 63 -6.88 -7.12 -3.44
CA ILE A 63 -6.24 -5.80 -3.35
C ILE A 63 -6.94 -4.93 -2.30
N GLY A 64 -8.27 -4.91 -2.29
CA GLY A 64 -9.07 -4.15 -1.33
C GLY A 64 -8.87 -4.65 0.11
N ALA A 65 -8.89 -5.96 0.31
CA ALA A 65 -8.62 -6.58 1.61
C ALA A 65 -7.21 -6.25 2.12
N LEU A 66 -6.19 -6.31 1.24
CA LEU A 66 -4.83 -5.95 1.60
C LEU A 66 -4.70 -4.46 1.94
N LEU A 67 -5.33 -3.58 1.16
CA LEU A 67 -5.33 -2.14 1.42
C LEU A 67 -6.01 -1.83 2.77
N ALA A 68 -7.11 -2.52 3.09
CA ALA A 68 -7.78 -2.38 4.38
C ALA A 68 -6.89 -2.83 5.55
N LEU A 69 -6.16 -3.94 5.38
CA LEU A 69 -5.18 -4.40 6.38
C LEU A 69 -4.04 -3.40 6.57
N GLU A 70 -3.48 -2.86 5.49
CA GLU A 70 -2.42 -1.86 5.57
C GLU A 70 -2.90 -0.57 6.24
N LYS A 71 -4.08 -0.06 5.88
CA LYS A 71 -4.68 1.10 6.55
C LYS A 71 -4.90 0.84 8.04
N LYS A 72 -5.43 -0.33 8.39
CA LYS A 72 -5.62 -0.74 9.80
C LYS A 72 -4.30 -0.77 10.54
N LEU A 73 -3.25 -1.32 9.93
CA LEU A 73 -1.91 -1.35 10.54
C LEU A 73 -1.38 0.07 10.78
N LEU A 74 -1.51 0.96 9.79
CA LEU A 74 -1.07 2.35 9.93
C LEU A 74 -1.88 3.13 10.99
N GLN A 75 -3.19 2.85 11.14
CA GLN A 75 -4.02 3.40 12.21
C GLN A 75 -3.59 2.89 13.59
N LEU A 76 -3.27 1.60 13.72
CA LEU A 76 -2.75 1.04 14.98
C LEU A 76 -1.38 1.64 15.36
N LEU A 77 -0.64 2.15 14.37
CA LEU A 77 0.61 2.89 14.55
C LEU A 77 0.39 4.41 14.71
N ASN A 78 -0.87 4.86 14.81
CA ASN A 78 -1.29 6.26 14.94
C ASN A 78 -0.80 7.18 13.81
N ILE A 79 -0.50 6.65 12.62
CA ILE A 79 -0.03 7.44 11.47
C ILE A 79 -1.13 8.37 10.94
N ASP A 80 -2.38 7.98 11.10
CA ASP A 80 -3.57 8.76 10.77
C ASP A 80 -3.72 10.05 11.60
N THR A 81 -3.05 10.12 12.75
CA THR A 81 -3.07 11.32 13.61
C THR A 81 -1.99 12.36 13.25
N LEU A 82 -1.04 12.01 12.38
CA LEU A 82 0.10 12.86 12.06
C LEU A 82 -0.27 14.03 11.13
N GLU A 83 -1.18 13.81 10.18
CA GLU A 83 -1.60 14.83 9.23
C GLU A 83 -3.11 14.77 8.96
N PRO A 84 -3.83 15.92 8.90
CA PRO A 84 -5.28 15.97 8.62
C PRO A 84 -5.63 15.69 7.15
N SER A 85 -4.78 14.97 6.43
CA SER A 85 -4.88 14.74 4.99
C SER A 85 -5.89 13.64 4.66
N HIS A 86 -6.72 13.87 3.65
CA HIS A 86 -7.64 12.85 3.12
C HIS A 86 -6.91 11.65 2.49
N THR A 87 -5.63 11.81 2.18
CA THR A 87 -4.73 10.77 1.67
C THR A 87 -3.60 10.45 2.65
N TRP A 88 -3.80 10.62 3.97
CA TRP A 88 -2.80 10.41 5.01
C TRP A 88 -1.96 9.11 4.84
N PHE A 89 -2.58 8.03 4.37
CA PHE A 89 -1.92 6.74 4.13
C PHE A 89 -0.96 6.73 2.92
N LEU A 90 -0.93 7.80 2.13
CA LEU A 90 -0.07 8.01 0.95
C LEU A 90 0.96 9.12 1.16
N ASP A 91 0.82 9.94 2.19
CA ASP A 91 1.70 11.10 2.41
C ASP A 91 3.11 10.65 2.80
N GLY A 92 3.23 9.46 3.40
CA GLY A 92 4.48 8.75 3.65
C GLY A 92 4.90 7.74 2.57
N TYR A 93 4.26 7.75 1.38
CA TYR A 93 4.50 6.72 0.35
C TYR A 93 5.99 6.64 -0.04
N ARG A 94 6.59 5.48 0.19
CA ARG A 94 7.89 5.12 -0.38
C ARG A 94 7.69 4.00 -1.40
N SER A 95 8.65 3.83 -2.29
CA SER A 95 8.58 2.70 -3.23
C SER A 95 8.54 1.38 -2.42
N PRO A 96 7.57 0.48 -2.65
CA PRO A 96 7.51 -0.81 -1.96
C PRO A 96 8.69 -1.71 -2.30
N PHE A 97 9.47 -1.35 -3.32
CA PHE A 97 10.71 -2.03 -3.71
C PHE A 97 11.96 -1.46 -3.03
N ALA A 98 11.82 -0.44 -2.19
CA ALA A 98 12.96 0.18 -1.52
C ALA A 98 13.49 -0.67 -0.35
N SER A 99 12.62 -1.46 0.29
CA SER A 99 12.97 -2.33 1.42
C SER A 99 11.93 -3.43 1.60
N ASP A 100 12.34 -4.58 2.17
CA ASP A 100 11.43 -5.65 2.60
C ASP A 100 10.52 -5.23 3.77
N SER A 101 10.83 -4.12 4.44
CA SER A 101 10.02 -3.51 5.49
C SER A 101 8.91 -2.58 4.97
N CYS A 102 8.84 -2.35 3.65
CA CYS A 102 7.79 -1.52 3.07
C CYS A 102 6.48 -2.30 2.91
N LEU A 103 5.37 -1.65 3.25
CA LEU A 103 4.04 -2.13 2.92
C LEU A 103 3.85 -2.20 1.39
N LEU A 104 3.11 -3.20 0.91
CA LEU A 104 3.07 -3.54 -0.51
C LEU A 104 2.28 -2.51 -1.32
N ILE A 105 1.15 -2.06 -0.79
CA ILE A 105 0.23 -1.16 -1.49
C ILE A 105 0.54 0.31 -1.16
N THR A 106 0.56 0.65 0.12
CA THR A 106 0.78 2.00 0.65
C THR A 106 2.25 2.42 0.61
N GLY A 107 3.18 1.47 0.44
CA GLY A 107 4.59 1.79 0.31
C GLY A 107 5.23 2.34 1.59
N TYR A 108 4.49 2.36 2.71
CA TYR A 108 4.97 2.91 3.96
C TYR A 108 6.09 2.04 4.54
N ASP A 109 7.20 2.64 4.93
CA ASP A 109 8.35 1.91 5.47
C ASP A 109 8.20 1.67 6.97
N LEU A 110 8.12 0.41 7.37
CA LEU A 110 8.05 -0.01 8.77
C LEU A 110 9.44 -0.21 9.40
N SER A 111 10.55 0.02 8.68
CA SER A 111 11.91 -0.23 9.18
C SER A 111 12.19 0.48 10.51
N GLY A 112 11.82 1.76 10.62
CA GLY A 112 11.98 2.57 11.83
C GLY A 112 11.10 2.12 13.01
N LEU A 113 10.09 1.28 12.76
CA LEU A 113 9.17 0.74 13.76
C LEU A 113 9.50 -0.72 14.14
N ILE A 114 10.16 -1.46 13.24
CA ILE A 114 10.52 -2.89 13.39
C ILE A 114 11.97 -3.08 13.89
N HIS A 115 12.92 -2.19 13.55
CA HIS A 115 14.34 -2.33 13.92
C HIS A 115 14.64 -1.94 15.38
N SER A 116 13.67 -1.39 16.09
CA SER A 116 13.74 -1.35 17.53
C SER A 116 13.31 -2.75 18.03
N GLY A 117 14.28 -3.57 18.44
CA GLY A 117 14.06 -4.88 19.09
C GLY A 117 13.38 -4.72 20.46
N GLY A 118 12.20 -4.12 20.42
CA GLY A 118 11.70 -3.21 21.43
C GLY A 118 10.85 -2.21 20.66
N VAL A 119 9.64 -2.62 20.31
CA VAL A 119 8.55 -1.73 19.91
C VAL A 119 8.71 -0.40 20.64
N GLN A 120 8.76 0.72 19.91
CA GLN A 120 8.95 2.09 20.42
C GLN A 120 8.92 2.15 21.94
N SER A 121 10.04 2.33 22.64
CA SER A 121 10.11 2.33 24.11
C SER A 121 9.36 3.47 24.82
N GLN A 122 8.43 4.13 24.12
CA GLN A 122 7.36 4.97 24.69
C GLN A 122 5.97 4.30 24.63
N LEU A 123 5.85 3.17 23.96
CA LEU A 123 4.81 2.16 24.08
C LEU A 123 5.48 0.95 24.76
N ASP A 124 5.30 0.84 26.07
CA ASP A 124 5.93 -0.20 26.88
C ASP A 124 5.39 -1.59 26.51
N PHE A 125 6.27 -2.46 26.04
CA PHE A 125 5.98 -3.87 25.75
C PHE A 125 6.86 -4.84 26.57
N SER A 126 7.39 -4.42 27.72
CA SER A 126 8.21 -5.31 28.55
C SER A 126 8.11 -5.03 30.04
N GLY A 127 7.20 -5.74 30.72
CA GLY A 127 7.28 -5.94 32.16
C GLY A 127 5.92 -5.89 32.85
N ARG A 128 5.45 -7.05 33.32
CA ARG A 128 4.32 -7.15 34.24
C ARG A 128 4.59 -6.24 35.46
N LYS A 129 3.90 -5.10 35.59
CA LYS A 129 3.58 -4.44 36.87
C LYS A 129 2.45 -3.42 36.74
N ALA A 130 1.48 -3.60 37.67
CA ALA A 130 0.40 -2.73 38.09
C ALA A 130 -0.53 -2.15 37.01
N GLU A 131 -1.71 -2.75 36.92
CA GLU A 131 -2.91 -2.35 36.18
C GLU A 131 -3.17 -0.84 36.28
N LEU A 132 -2.85 -0.11 35.21
CA LEU A 132 -3.15 1.32 35.05
C LEU A 132 -4.29 1.58 34.05
N PHE A 133 -4.85 0.53 33.45
CA PHE A 133 -5.92 0.64 32.48
C PHE A 133 -6.98 -0.42 32.78
N SER A 134 -8.11 0.03 33.34
CA SER A 134 -9.31 -0.77 33.51
C SER A 134 -10.07 -0.83 32.18
N GLY A 135 -9.76 -1.82 31.35
CA GLY A 135 -10.50 -2.07 30.10
C GLY A 135 -9.73 -2.93 29.12
N SER A 136 -10.43 -3.75 28.36
CA SER A 136 -9.93 -4.74 27.39
C SER A 136 -9.27 -4.14 26.14
N GLU A 137 -8.57 -3.02 26.25
CA GLU A 137 -8.09 -2.20 25.12
C GLU A 137 -6.56 -2.12 24.96
N MET A 138 -5.78 -2.87 25.74
CA MET A 138 -4.32 -2.79 25.69
C MET A 138 -3.66 -4.12 25.28
N GLY A 139 -3.30 -4.24 24.01
CA GLY A 139 -2.36 -5.27 23.52
C GLY A 139 -2.88 -6.19 22.41
N GLU A 140 -4.15 -6.07 22.01
CA GLU A 140 -4.67 -6.86 20.89
C GLU A 140 -4.34 -6.19 19.54
N ASP A 141 -3.50 -6.89 18.78
CA ASP A 141 -3.56 -7.06 17.31
C ASP A 141 -2.74 -6.23 16.32
N ALA A 142 -1.82 -5.31 16.67
CA ALA A 142 -0.92 -4.73 15.66
C ALA A 142 -0.01 -5.80 15.01
N ARG A 143 0.58 -6.67 15.85
CA ARG A 143 1.43 -7.77 15.40
C ARG A 143 0.66 -8.83 14.62
N ARG A 144 -0.54 -9.20 15.08
CA ARG A 144 -1.40 -10.16 14.36
C ARG A 144 -1.92 -9.60 13.04
N VAL A 145 -2.26 -8.31 12.97
CA VAL A 145 -2.60 -7.64 11.70
C VAL A 145 -1.39 -7.65 10.77
N TYR A 146 -0.17 -7.42 11.28
CA TYR A 146 1.06 -7.53 10.51
C TYR A 146 1.32 -8.97 10.02
N ASP A 147 1.16 -9.98 10.88
CA ASP A 147 1.36 -11.39 10.52
C ASP A 147 0.35 -11.83 9.44
N LEU A 148 -0.91 -11.42 9.58
CA LEU A 148 -1.96 -11.65 8.57
C LEU A 148 -1.65 -10.92 7.26
N TRP A 149 -1.17 -9.67 7.33
CA TRP A 149 -0.72 -8.92 6.16
C TRP A 149 0.43 -9.66 5.45
N LEU A 150 1.42 -10.13 6.21
CA LEU A 150 2.59 -10.84 5.68
C LEU A 150 2.17 -12.13 4.98
N GLU A 151 1.29 -12.93 5.57
CA GLU A 151 0.73 -14.13 4.95
C GLU A 151 0.08 -13.82 3.60
N ARG A 152 -0.76 -12.78 3.54
CA ARG A 152 -1.44 -12.34 2.31
C ARG A 152 -0.46 -11.87 1.24
N VAL A 153 0.54 -11.08 1.63
CA VAL A 153 1.58 -10.61 0.70
C VAL A 153 2.40 -11.78 0.15
N GLN A 154 2.76 -12.76 0.99
CA GLN A 154 3.49 -13.94 0.53
C GLN A 154 2.66 -14.79 -0.44
N ALA A 155 1.35 -14.95 -0.18
CA ALA A 155 0.45 -15.63 -1.11
C ALA A 155 0.36 -14.92 -2.47
N ILE A 156 0.22 -13.59 -2.47
CA ILE A 156 0.23 -12.78 -3.70
C ILE A 156 1.57 -12.95 -4.43
N ARG A 157 2.70 -12.80 -3.72
CA ARG A 157 4.04 -12.95 -4.30
C ARG A 157 4.25 -14.34 -4.91
N ALA A 158 3.78 -15.40 -4.23
CA ALA A 158 3.86 -16.76 -4.73
C ALA A 158 3.07 -16.93 -6.04
N ARG A 159 1.83 -16.45 -6.11
CA ARG A 159 1.02 -16.47 -7.34
C ARG A 159 1.68 -15.66 -8.46
N VAL A 160 2.10 -14.43 -8.18
CA VAL A 160 2.80 -13.57 -9.15
C VAL A 160 4.04 -14.26 -9.71
N ARG A 161 4.82 -14.96 -8.86
CA ARG A 161 6.00 -15.72 -9.30
C ARG A 161 5.66 -16.80 -10.33
N THR A 162 4.49 -17.44 -10.23
CA THR A 162 4.05 -18.42 -11.24
C THR A 162 3.75 -17.80 -12.60
N GLU A 163 3.40 -16.51 -12.64
CA GLU A 163 3.12 -15.78 -13.89
C GLU A 163 4.40 -15.20 -14.55
N VAL A 164 5.50 -15.10 -13.82
CA VAL A 164 6.76 -14.49 -14.31
C VAL A 164 7.25 -15.07 -15.65
N PRO A 165 7.26 -16.40 -15.88
CA PRO A 165 7.70 -16.94 -17.17
C PRO A 165 6.83 -16.45 -18.34
N ILE A 166 5.52 -16.38 -18.14
CA ILE A 166 4.56 -15.91 -19.16
C ILE A 166 4.77 -14.43 -19.43
N LEU A 167 4.95 -13.61 -18.39
CA LEU A 167 5.23 -12.18 -18.54
C LEU A 167 6.52 -11.92 -19.30
N ARG A 168 7.59 -12.68 -19.00
CA ARG A 168 8.85 -12.61 -19.76
C ARG A 168 8.63 -12.92 -21.23
N TYR A 169 7.84 -13.96 -21.53
CA TYR A 169 7.48 -14.30 -22.91
C TYR A 169 6.68 -13.18 -23.59
N SER A 170 5.69 -12.59 -22.91
CA SER A 170 4.93 -11.45 -23.44
C SER A 170 5.80 -10.22 -23.71
N LEU A 171 6.79 -9.95 -22.86
CA LEU A 171 7.75 -8.87 -23.07
C LEU A 171 8.67 -9.14 -24.26
N LEU A 172 9.12 -10.39 -24.44
CA LEU A 172 9.87 -10.79 -25.64
C LEU A 172 9.04 -10.54 -26.89
N TRP A 173 7.77 -10.97 -26.91
CA TRP A 173 6.88 -10.73 -28.04
C TRP A 173 6.70 -9.23 -28.34
N ALA A 174 6.44 -8.40 -27.32
CA ALA A 174 6.29 -6.96 -27.49
C ALA A 174 7.55 -6.31 -28.07
N ASN A 175 8.74 -6.76 -27.64
CA ASN A 175 10.02 -6.27 -28.11
C ASN A 175 10.44 -6.85 -29.47
N HIS A 176 9.86 -7.98 -29.88
CA HIS A 176 10.13 -8.65 -31.15
C HIS A 176 9.20 -8.19 -32.28
N SER A 177 8.50 -7.08 -32.09
CA SER A 177 7.62 -6.49 -33.11
C SER A 177 8.41 -6.26 -34.41
N VAL A 178 8.08 -7.08 -35.41
CA VAL A 178 8.55 -7.04 -36.80
C VAL A 178 8.22 -5.67 -37.40
N HIS A 179 9.22 -5.00 -37.96
CA HIS A 179 9.04 -3.87 -38.87
C HIS A 179 8.53 -4.34 -40.23
#